data_AF-A0A925HZD1-F1
#
_entry.id   AF-A0A925HZD1-F1
#
_cell.length_a   1.000
_cell.length_b   1.000
_cell.length_c   1.000
_cell.angle_alpha   90.00
_cell.angle_beta   90.00
_cell.angle_gamma   90.00
#
_symmetry.space_group_name_H-M   'P 1'
#
loop_
_entity.id
_entity.type
_entity.pdbx_description
1 polymer ?
#
loop_
_entity_poly.entity_id
_entity_poly.type
_entity_poly.pdbx_seq_one_letter_code
_entity_poly.pdbx_strand_id
1 'polypeptide(L)' 'MKYLGVPKVAEELGIDSGKVLAWIHSGELIAVDVAERRGGRARWRISQVELDAFLQRRQSRPPVPAARPRRKLPAVEEFV' A
#
# COMPACT_ATOMS: atom_id res chain seq x y z
N MET A 1 -5.75 -19.03 -4.61
CA MET A 1 -6.04 -17.70 -4.01
C MET A 1 -6.42 -17.89 -2.55
N LYS A 2 -5.77 -17.17 -1.63
CA LYS A 2 -6.05 -17.23 -0.18
C LYS A 2 -6.86 -15.99 0.23
N TYR A 3 -7.89 -16.19 1.04
CA TYR A 3 -8.68 -15.11 1.62
C TYR A 3 -8.40 -15.00 3.13
N LEU A 4 -8.15 -13.78 3.57
CA LEU A 4 -7.93 -13.43 4.97
C LEU A 4 -9.17 -12.72 5.53
N GLY A 5 -9.45 -12.97 6.81
CA GLY A 5 -10.43 -12.18 7.54
C GLY A 5 -9.78 -10.91 8.08
N VAL A 6 -10.60 -9.91 8.40
CA VAL A 6 -10.16 -8.65 9.01
C VAL A 6 -9.25 -8.86 10.23
N PRO A 7 -9.56 -9.74 11.20
CA PRO A 7 -8.68 -9.94 12.35
C PRO A 7 -7.30 -10.47 11.97
N LYS A 8 -7.21 -11.32 10.93
CA LYS A 8 -5.94 -11.89 10.50
C LYS A 8 -5.07 -10.86 9.78
N VAL A 9 -5.68 -10.03 8.94
CA VAL A 9 -4.97 -8.91 8.29
C VAL A 9 -4.48 -7.91 9.33
N ALA A 10 -5.30 -7.61 10.34
CA ALA A 10 -4.94 -6.73 11.44
C ALA A 10 -3.73 -7.27 12.22
N GLU A 11 -3.73 -8.57 12.54
CA GLU A 11 -2.61 -9.27 13.19
C GLU A 11 -1.34 -9.23 12.33
N GLU A 12 -1.43 -9.57 11.04
CA GLU A 12 -0.27 -9.59 10.13
C GLU A 12 0.37 -8.21 9.92
N LEU A 13 -0.43 -7.14 9.96
CA LEU A 13 0.06 -5.78 9.82
C LEU A 13 0.38 -5.10 11.17
N GLY A 14 0.09 -5.75 12.29
CA GLY A 14 0.28 -5.18 13.64
C GLY A 14 -0.58 -3.94 13.91
N ILE A 15 -1.81 -3.90 13.38
CA ILE A 15 -2.75 -2.77 13.53
C ILE A 15 -4.08 -3.21 14.13
N ASP A 16 -4.90 -2.25 14.53
CA ASP A 16 -6.27 -2.52 14.97
C ASP A 16 -7.20 -2.94 13.82
N SER A 17 -8.14 -3.83 14.11
CA SER A 17 -9.15 -4.31 13.14
C SER A 17 -10.08 -3.20 12.66
N GLY A 18 -10.38 -2.21 13.48
CA GLY A 18 -11.16 -1.03 13.11
C GLY A 18 -10.48 -0.21 12.01
N LYS A 19 -9.14 -0.18 11.97
CA LYS A 19 -8.39 0.48 10.90
C LYS A 19 -8.54 -0.24 9.56
N VAL A 20 -8.50 -1.57 9.59
CA VAL A 20 -8.75 -2.40 8.40
C VAL A 20 -10.19 -2.20 7.91
N LEU A 21 -11.17 -2.17 8.81
CA LEU A 21 -12.57 -1.87 8.47
C LEU A 21 -12.72 -0.48 7.86
N ALA A 22 -12.04 0.53 8.41
CA ALA A 22 -12.06 1.88 7.87
C ALA A 22 -11.59 1.92 6.41
N TRP A 23 -10.52 1.19 6.05
CA TRP A 23 -10.05 1.09 4.67
C TRP A 23 -11.03 0.39 3.73
N ILE A 24 -11.76 -0.61 4.23
CA ILE A 24 -12.79 -1.29 3.45
C ILE A 24 -13.97 -0.34 3.21
N HIS A 25 -14.41 0.35 4.27
CA HIS A 25 -15.52 1.31 4.19
C HIS A 25 -15.19 2.55 3.35
N SER A 26 -13.93 2.99 3.34
CA SER A 26 -13.48 4.10 2.47
C SER A 26 -13.30 3.67 1.00
N GLY A 27 -13.32 2.37 0.71
CA GLY A 27 -13.06 1.83 -0.63
C GLY A 27 -11.58 1.79 -1.02
N GLU A 28 -10.66 2.06 -0.09
CA GLU A 28 -9.22 1.94 -0.33
C GLU A 28 -8.76 0.49 -0.42
N LEU A 29 -9.35 -0.38 0.41
CA LEU A 29 -9.06 -1.81 0.45
C LEU A 29 -10.24 -2.61 -0.10
N ILE A 30 -10.00 -3.36 -1.18
CA ILE A 30 -11.01 -4.20 -1.82
C ILE A 30 -11.22 -5.46 -0.98
N ALA A 31 -12.46 -5.67 -0.54
CA ALA A 31 -12.89 -6.83 0.22
C ALA A 31 -14.26 -7.33 -0.26
N VAL A 32 -14.52 -8.61 -0.02
CA VAL A 32 -15.79 -9.27 -0.34
C VAL A 32 -16.58 -9.47 0.96
N ASP A 33 -17.83 -9.01 0.99
CA ASP A 33 -18.76 -9.36 2.07
C ASP A 33 -19.33 -10.75 1.80
N VAL A 34 -19.02 -11.71 2.68
CA VAL A 34 -19.56 -13.08 2.63
C VAL A 34 -20.62 -13.33 3.70
N ALA A 35 -21.25 -12.28 4.22
CA ALA A 35 -22.41 -12.42 5.09
C ALA A 35 -23.57 -13.13 4.37
N GLU A 36 -24.31 -13.93 5.12
CA GLU A 36 -25.43 -14.74 4.62
C GLU A 36 -26.59 -13.89 4.08
N ARG A 37 -26.80 -12.70 4.67
CA ARG A 37 -27.81 -11.73 4.23
C ARG A 37 -27.13 -10.40 3.95
N ARG A 38 -27.44 -9.80 2.80
CA ARG A 38 -27.07 -8.42 2.49
C ARG A 38 -27.71 -7.49 3.52
N GLY A 39 -26.91 -6.64 4.17
CA GLY A 39 -27.34 -5.75 5.24
C GLY A 39 -27.29 -6.33 6.66
N GLY A 40 -26.89 -7.60 6.82
CA GLY A 40 -26.59 -8.19 8.13
C GLY A 40 -25.20 -7.82 8.65
N ARG A 41 -24.73 -8.51 9.70
CA ARG A 41 -23.36 -8.35 10.20
C ARG A 41 -22.37 -8.81 9.12
N ALA A 42 -21.73 -7.84 8.46
CA ALA A 42 -20.77 -8.08 7.39
C ALA A 42 -19.65 -9.03 7.85
N ARG A 43 -19.27 -9.96 6.97
CA ARG A 43 -18.13 -10.84 7.16
C ARG A 43 -17.16 -10.62 6.02
N TRP A 44 -16.23 -9.69 6.22
CA TRP A 44 -15.28 -9.30 5.19
C TRP A 44 -14.21 -10.36 4.95
N ARG A 45 -13.94 -10.64 3.68
CA ARG A 45 -12.84 -11.45 3.19
C ARG A 45 -12.00 -10.65 2.21
N ILE A 46 -10.71 -10.56 2.52
CA ILE A 46 -9.73 -9.81 1.73
C ILE A 46 -8.87 -10.83 1.01
N SER A 47 -8.76 -10.72 -0.31
CA SER A 47 -7.85 -11.60 -1.05
C SER A 47 -6.40 -11.16 -0.78
N GLN A 48 -5.47 -12.10 -0.73
CA GLN A 48 -4.04 -11.77 -0.56
C GLN A 48 -3.56 -10.80 -1.66
N VAL A 49 -4.00 -10.99 -2.90
CA VAL A 49 -3.60 -10.16 -4.05
C VAL A 49 -4.05 -8.71 -3.88
N GLU A 50 -5.28 -8.49 -3.41
CA GLU A 50 -5.79 -7.15 -3.16
C GLU A 50 -5.10 -6.48 -1.97
N LEU A 51 -4.77 -7.26 -0.93
CA LEU A 51 -4.00 -6.76 0.20
C LEU A 51 -2.60 -6.31 -0.24
N ASP A 52 -1.90 -7.13 -1.02
CA ASP A 52 -0.58 -6.78 -1.55
C ASP A 52 -0.64 -5.54 -2.45
N ALA A 53 -1.63 -5.46 -3.33
CA ALA A 53 -1.84 -4.29 -4.20
C ALA A 53 -2.12 -3.02 -3.37
N PHE A 54 -2.93 -3.12 -2.32
CA PHE A 54 -3.20 -2.02 -1.39
C PHE A 54 -1.91 -1.56 -0.70
N LEU A 55 -1.10 -2.48 -0.17
CA LEU A 55 0.15 -2.15 0.50
C LEU A 55 1.17 -1.51 -0.46
N GLN A 56 1.24 -1.98 -1.70
CA GLN A 56 2.07 -1.36 -2.73
C GLN A 56 1.65 0.08 -3.03
N ARG A 57 0.35 0.36 -3.13
CA ARG A 57 -0.17 1.73 -3.34
C ARG A 57 0.13 2.65 -2.16
N ARG A 58 0.12 2.11 -0.94
CA ARG A 58 0.34 2.86 0.31
C ARG A 58 1.83 2.99 0.68
N GLN A 59 2.72 2.34 -0.06
CA GLN A 59 4.15 2.42 0.17
C GLN A 59 4.64 3.85 -0.12
N SER A 60 5.02 4.58 0.93
CA SER A 60 5.77 5.83 0.76
C SER A 60 7.17 5.52 0.22
N ARG A 61 7.42 5.83 -1.05
CA ARG A 61 8.78 5.87 -1.57
C ARG A 61 9.41 7.19 -1.14
N PRO A 62 10.58 7.18 -0.46
CA PRO A 62 11.29 8.42 -0.23
C PRO A 62 11.61 9.06 -1.58
N PRO A 63 11.44 10.38 -1.73
CA PRO A 63 11.78 11.06 -2.97
C PRO A 63 13.25 10.78 -3.29
N VAL A 64 13.53 10.32 -4.52
CA VAL A 64 14.91 10.11 -4.98
C VAL A 64 15.63 11.45 -4.85
N PRO A 65 16.76 11.54 -4.13
CA PRO A 65 17.50 12.79 -4.02
C PRO A 65 17.87 13.27 -5.42
N ALA A 66 17.41 14.47 -5.80
CA ALA A 66 17.75 15.05 -7.10
C ALA A 66 19.28 15.10 -7.23
N ALA A 67 19.82 14.49 -8.29
CA ALA A 67 21.24 14.51 -8.58
C ALA A 67 21.69 15.98 -8.70
N ARG A 68 22.62 16.41 -7.84
CA ARG A 68 23.19 17.76 -7.92
C ARG A 68 23.89 17.91 -9.28
N PRO A 69 23.61 18.97 -10.05
CA PRO A 69 24.29 19.18 -11.31
C PRO A 69 25.81 19.29 -11.08
N ARG A 70 26.57 18.43 -11.74
CA ARG A 70 28.04 18.50 -11.79
C ARG A 70 28.43 19.82 -12.46
N ARG A 71 29.05 20.72 -11.70
CA ARG A 71 29.66 21.95 -12.23
C ARG A 71 30.72 21.53 -13.25
N LYS A 72 30.52 21.85 -14.54
CA LYS A 72 31.54 21.66 -15.57
C LYS A 72 32.74 22.52 -15.18
N LEU A 73 33.89 21.90 -14.95
CA LEU A 73 35.17 22.59 -14.87
C LEU A 73 35.50 23.10 -16.28
N PRO A 74 35.93 24.36 -16.46
CA PRO A 74 36.33 24.87 -17.76
C PRO A 74 37.54 24.08 -18.27
N ALA A 75 37.53 23.80 -19.57
CA ALA A 75 38.57 23.04 -20.26
C ALA A 75 39.94 23.70 -20.06
N VAL A 76 40.94 22.88 -19.70
CA VAL A 76 42.34 23.27 -19.73
C VAL A 76 42.73 23.47 -21.19
N GLU A 77 43.00 24.70 -21.60
CA GLU A 77 43.63 25.01 -22.88
C GLU A 77 45.11 24.57 -22.81
N GLU A 78 45.47 23.58 -23.64
CA GLU A 78 46.87 23.22 -23.92
C GLU A 78 47.54 24.38 -24.67
N PHE A 79 48.59 24.94 -24.07
CA PHE A 79 49.49 25.89 -24.72
C PHE A 79 50.47 25.15 -25.65
N VAL A 80 50.59 25.63 -26.89
CA VAL A 80 51.60 25.23 -27.91
C VAL A 80 52.76 26.22 -27.88
#